data_AF-A0A7W1E9H7-F1
#
_entry.id   AF-A0A7W1E9H7-F1
#
_cell.length_a   1.000
_cell.length_b   1.000
_cell.length_c   1.000
_cell.angle_alpha   90.00
_cell.angle_beta   90.00
_cell.angle_gamma   90.00
#
_symmetry.space_group_name_H-M   'P 1'
#
loop_
_entity.id
_entity.type
_entity.pdbx_description
1 polymer ?
#
loop_
_entity_poly.entity_id
_entity_poly.type
_entity_poly.pdbx_seq_one_letter_code
_entity_poly.pdbx_strand_id
1 'polypeptide(L)'
;MRLQDLLTVAVPGSSGRKPRDDELDLFGLTHPGRVRTENQDHFLLCTVHPQVVIHGTSLPAPDLLPLRGERLATLLLVADGVGSGSGGGEASQLATEAVTR
;
A
#
# COMPACT_ATOMS: atom_id res chain seq x y z
N MET A 1 11.84 14.23 1.44
CA MET A 1 10.74 14.03 2.41
C MET A 1 11.27 13.07 3.48
N ARG A 2 11.33 13.46 4.76
CA ARG A 2 11.93 12.61 5.80
C ARG A 2 10.82 11.82 6.49
N LEU A 3 11.06 10.54 6.81
CA LEU A 3 10.08 9.63 7.43
C LEU A 3 9.50 10.14 8.77
N GLN A 4 10.16 11.12 9.39
CA GLN A 4 9.83 11.73 10.68
C GLN A 4 8.66 12.74 10.63
N ASP A 5 8.12 13.04 9.45
CA ASP A 5 6.97 13.96 9.30
C ASP A 5 5.61 13.23 9.28
N LEU A 6 5.59 11.89 9.43
CA LEU A 6 4.36 11.11 9.54
C LEU A 6 3.75 11.30 10.95
N LEU A 7 2.66 12.07 11.03
CA LEU A 7 1.88 12.23 12.26
C LEU A 7 1.12 10.93 12.58
N THR A 8 1.57 10.19 13.58
CA THR A 8 0.85 9.04 14.13
C THR A 8 -0.23 9.52 15.09
N VAL A 9 -1.50 9.49 14.68
CA VAL A 9 -2.63 9.67 15.58
C VAL A 9 -3.02 8.32 16.16
N ALA A 10 -2.71 8.09 17.43
CA ALA A 10 -3.22 6.93 18.16
C ALA A 10 -4.70 7.19 18.50
N VAL A 11 -5.61 6.59 17.74
CA VAL A 11 -7.03 6.55 18.12
C VAL A 11 -7.18 5.51 19.25
N PRO A 12 -7.66 5.89 20.44
CA PRO A 12 -7.90 4.93 21.51
C PRO A 12 -9.13 4.09 21.16
N GLY A 13 -8.91 2.99 20.43
CA GLY A 13 -9.92 1.98 20.17
C GLY A 13 -9.79 0.83 21.16
N SER A 14 -10.89 0.45 21.82
CA SER A 14 -11.01 -0.84 22.51
C SER A 14 -10.81 -1.96 21.49
N SER A 15 -9.62 -2.55 21.40
CA SER A 15 -9.31 -3.39 20.24
C SER A 15 -9.57 -4.85 20.52
N GLY A 16 -10.65 -5.38 19.92
CA GLY A 16 -10.75 -6.81 19.63
C GLY A 16 -9.64 -7.28 18.69
N ARG A 17 -9.70 -8.55 18.24
CA ARG A 17 -8.71 -9.11 17.31
C ARG A 17 -8.58 -8.24 16.05
N LYS A 18 -7.33 -7.96 15.63
CA LYS A 18 -7.05 -7.32 14.33
C LYS A 18 -7.75 -8.10 13.20
N PRO A 19 -8.46 -7.44 12.27
CA PRO A 19 -9.08 -8.13 11.13
C PRO A 19 -8.06 -8.95 10.34
N ARG A 20 -8.47 -10.14 9.87
CA ARG A 20 -7.70 -10.93 8.90
C ARG A 20 -7.73 -10.24 7.53
N ASP A 21 -6.89 -10.73 6.62
CA ASP A 21 -6.83 -10.18 5.27
C ASP A 21 -8.12 -10.44 4.48
N ASP A 22 -8.77 -11.59 4.68
CA ASP A 22 -10.07 -11.94 4.07
C ASP A 22 -11.25 -11.14 4.63
N GLU A 23 -11.04 -10.39 5.71
CA GLU A 23 -12.04 -9.51 6.32
C GLU A 23 -11.86 -8.04 5.88
N LEU A 24 -10.87 -7.74 5.04
CA LEU A 24 -10.65 -6.38 4.51
C LEU A 24 -11.48 -6.17 3.24
N ASP A 25 -12.41 -5.21 3.29
CA ASP A 25 -13.15 -4.72 2.13
C ASP A 25 -12.53 -3.41 1.63
N LEU A 26 -11.81 -3.47 0.51
CA LEU A 26 -11.04 -2.35 -0.05
C LEU A 26 -11.47 -2.11 -1.50
N PHE A 27 -11.76 -0.85 -1.84
CA PHE A 27 -12.13 -0.43 -3.20
C PHE A 27 -11.52 0.91 -3.55
N GLY A 28 -11.19 1.11 -4.83
CA GLY A 28 -10.63 2.35 -5.35
C GLY A 28 -11.11 2.64 -6.78
N LEU A 29 -11.28 3.92 -7.08
CA LEU A 29 -11.75 4.42 -8.37
C LEU A 29 -11.07 5.75 -8.66
N THR A 30 -10.67 5.96 -9.91
CA THR A 30 -10.12 7.24 -10.38
C THR A 30 -10.66 7.57 -11.76
N HIS A 31 -10.76 8.85 -12.11
CA HIS A 31 -11.32 9.31 -13.37
C HIS A 31 -10.70 10.65 -13.79
N PRO A 32 -10.39 10.90 -15.09
CA PRO A 32 -9.80 12.15 -15.57
C PRO A 32 -10.68 13.41 -15.38
N GLY A 33 -11.95 13.21 -15.03
CA GLY A 33 -12.94 14.27 -14.93
C GLY A 33 -13.50 14.67 -16.29
N ARG A 34 -13.91 15.94 -16.44
CA ARG A 34 -14.59 16.44 -17.65
C ARG A 34 -13.71 17.29 -18.57
N VAL A 35 -12.61 17.82 -18.05
CA VAL A 35 -11.83 18.89 -18.71
C VAL A 35 -10.46 18.41 -19.14
N ARG A 36 -9.80 17.57 -18.32
CA ARG A 36 -8.47 17.05 -18.61
C ARG A 36 -8.56 15.93 -19.65
N THR A 37 -7.57 15.87 -20.55
CA THR A 37 -7.40 14.78 -21.51
C THR A 37 -6.77 13.54 -20.87
N GLU A 38 -6.08 13.71 -19.74
CA GLU A 38 -5.33 12.68 -19.05
C GLU A 38 -5.68 12.70 -17.56
N ASN A 39 -5.74 11.51 -16.96
CA ASN A 39 -5.87 11.37 -15.53
C ASN A 39 -4.48 11.38 -14.90
N GLN A 40 -4.22 12.35 -14.02
CA GLN A 40 -2.94 12.51 -13.33
C GLN A 40 -3.01 12.02 -11.88
N ASP A 41 -4.13 11.41 -11.48
CA ASP A 41 -4.33 10.89 -10.14
C ASP A 41 -4.03 9.40 -10.12
N HIS A 42 -3.21 8.98 -9.16
CA HIS A 42 -2.92 7.57 -8.91
C HIS A 42 -3.34 7.18 -7.50
N PHE A 43 -3.76 5.94 -7.31
CA PHE A 43 -4.06 5.39 -5.99
C PHE A 43 -3.45 4.00 -5.83
N LEU A 44 -3.18 3.61 -4.59
CA LEU A 44 -2.68 2.28 -4.22
C LEU A 44 -3.43 1.78 -2.98
N LEU A 45 -3.93 0.55 -3.05
CA LEU A 45 -4.50 -0.18 -1.93
C LEU A 45 -3.66 -1.44 -1.75
N CYS A 46 -2.97 -1.61 -0.62
CA CYS A 46 -2.16 -2.79 -0.39
C CYS A 46 -2.06 -3.20 1.09
N THR A 47 -1.66 -4.44 1.31
CA THR A 47 -1.30 -4.98 2.62
C THR A 47 0.17 -5.35 2.63
N VAL A 48 0.92 -4.93 3.66
CA VAL A 48 2.35 -5.20 3.80
C VAL A 48 2.55 -6.35 4.79
N HIS A 49 3.26 -7.39 4.34
CA HIS A 49 3.57 -8.58 5.14
C HIS A 49 5.07 -8.86 5.11
N PRO A 50 5.66 -9.39 6.21
CA PRO A 50 6.97 -10.00 6.15
C PRO A 50 6.89 -11.26 5.30
N GLN A 51 7.90 -11.51 4.47
CA GLN A 51 8.02 -12.71 3.67
C GLN A 51 9.38 -13.36 3.90
N VAL A 52 9.39 -14.68 4.06
CA VAL A 52 10.60 -15.50 4.15
C VAL A 52 10.77 -16.29 2.85
N VAL A 53 11.97 -16.22 2.26
CA VAL A 53 12.36 -17.03 1.10
C VAL A 53 13.34 -18.11 1.59
N ILE A 54 12.95 -19.38 1.46
CA ILE A 54 13.80 -20.51 1.84
C ILE A 54 14.67 -20.90 0.65
N HIS A 55 16.00 -20.85 0.82
CA HIS A 55 16.96 -21.32 -0.17
C HIS A 55 17.43 -22.77 0.07
N GLY A 56 17.23 -23.29 1.28
CA GLY A 56 17.56 -24.65 1.67
C GLY A 56 17.11 -24.93 3.09
N THR A 57 16.67 -26.16 3.37
CA THR A 57 16.17 -26.57 4.69
C THR A 57 16.22 -28.08 4.83
N SER A 58 16.42 -28.55 6.06
CA SER A 58 16.32 -29.97 6.44
C SER A 58 14.93 -30.33 6.97
N LEU A 59 14.00 -29.36 7.04
CA LEU A 59 12.65 -29.61 7.50
C LEU A 59 11.90 -30.47 6.47
N PRO A 60 11.13 -31.49 6.92
CA PRO A 60 10.55 -32.48 6.02
C PRO A 60 9.38 -31.96 5.17
N ALA A 61 8.78 -30.82 5.55
CA ALA A 61 7.61 -30.24 4.87
C ALA A 61 7.71 -28.71 4.83
N PRO A 62 8.63 -28.13 4.05
CA PRO A 62 8.86 -26.69 4.02
C PRO A 62 7.67 -25.88 3.50
N ASP A 63 6.81 -26.49 2.68
CA ASP A 63 5.61 -25.85 2.13
C ASP A 63 4.52 -25.57 3.18
N LEU A 64 4.60 -26.24 4.35
CA LEU A 64 3.68 -26.02 5.47
C LEU A 64 4.15 -24.92 6.42
N LEU A 65 5.33 -24.35 6.18
CA LEU A 65 5.84 -23.29 7.02
C LEU A 65 5.08 -21.98 6.75
N PRO A 66 4.74 -21.21 7.79
CA PRO A 66 4.09 -19.91 7.63
C PRO A 66 5.12 -18.89 7.12
N LEU A 67 5.44 -18.93 5.83
CA LEU A 67 6.45 -18.07 5.21
C LEU A 67 5.97 -16.62 5.02
N ARG A 68 4.65 -16.40 5.06
CA ARG A 68 4.04 -15.08 5.09
C ARG A 68 3.66 -14.75 6.53
N GLY A 69 4.29 -13.73 7.10
CA GLY A 69 4.03 -13.28 8.46
C GLY A 69 2.70 -12.54 8.60
N GLU A 70 2.39 -12.14 9.85
CA GLU A 70 1.23 -11.29 10.13
C GLU A 70 1.32 -9.95 9.41
N ARG A 71 0.16 -9.40 9.03
CA ARG A 71 0.06 -8.10 8.35
C ARG A 71 0.67 -7.00 9.20
N LEU A 72 1.72 -6.35 8.71
CA LEU A 72 2.32 -5.18 9.35
C LEU A 72 1.43 -3.96 9.17
N ALA A 73 1.05 -3.67 7.93
CA ALA A 73 0.28 -2.48 7.59
C ALA A 73 -0.75 -2.77 6.49
N THR A 74 -1.78 -1.93 6.45
CA THR A 74 -2.67 -1.76 5.30
C THR A 74 -2.49 -0.32 4.85
N LEU A 75 -2.10 -0.10 3.59
CA LEU A 75 -1.85 1.22 3.03
C LEU A 75 -2.94 1.55 2.03
N LEU A 76 -3.59 2.70 2.23
CA LEU A 76 -4.50 3.32 1.27
C LEU A 76 -3.88 4.68 0.93
N LEU A 77 -3.47 4.83 -0.32
CA LEU A 77 -2.74 5.99 -0.80
C LEU A 77 -3.46 6.59 -2.01
N VAL A 78 -3.55 7.92 -2.05
CA VAL A 78 -3.98 8.70 -3.21
C VAL A 78 -2.94 9.77 -3.46
N ALA A 79 -2.51 9.91 -4.70
CA ALA A 79 -1.56 10.91 -5.16
C ALA A 79 -2.22 11.75 -6.28
N ASP A 80 -2.42 13.04 -6.02
CA ASP A 80 -2.93 14.04 -6.96
C ASP A 80 -1.77 14.65 -7.75
N GLY A 81 -1.82 14.50 -9.07
CA GLY A 81 -0.82 15.06 -9.97
C GLY A 81 -1.01 16.56 -10.15
N VAL A 82 -0.06 17.35 -9.64
CA VAL A 82 -0.08 18.82 -9.76
C VAL A 82 0.74 19.31 -10.96
N GLY A 83 0.18 20.25 -11.72
CA GLY A 83 0.84 20.88 -12.86
C GLY A 83 -0.05 20.95 -14.11
N SER A 84 0.33 21.79 -15.07
CA SER A 84 -0.42 21.98 -16.33
C SER A 84 0.12 21.13 -17.50
N GLY A 85 1.17 20.34 -17.27
CA GLY A 85 1.81 19.46 -18.27
C GLY A 85 1.84 18.00 -17.81
N SER A 86 2.58 17.14 -18.53
CA SER A 86 2.69 15.70 -18.22
C SER A 86 3.38 15.39 -16.89
N GLY A 87 4.19 16.32 -16.36
CA GLY A 87 4.97 16.10 -15.13
C GLY A 87 4.12 15.85 -13.88
N GLY A 88 2.84 16.28 -13.86
CA GLY A 88 1.93 16.00 -12.74
C GLY A 88 1.63 14.51 -12.60
N GLY A 89 1.32 13.84 -13.72
CA GLY A 89 1.04 12.40 -13.76
C GLY A 89 2.28 11.56 -13.46
N GLU A 90 3.44 11.90 -14.05
CA GLU A 90 4.69 11.19 -13.77
C GLU A 90 5.10 11.31 -12.29
N ALA A 91 4.89 12.48 -11.68
CA ALA A 91 5.22 12.70 -10.28
C ALA A 91 4.30 11.91 -9.34
N SER A 92 2.98 11.92 -9.57
CA SER A 92 2.02 11.17 -8.74
C SER A 92 2.18 9.64 -8.91
N GLN A 93 2.53 9.19 -10.12
CA GLN A 93 2.90 7.80 -10.37
C GLN A 93 4.14 7.41 -9.56
N LEU A 94 5.23 8.18 -9.70
CA LEU A 94 6.49 7.91 -9.01
C LEU A 94 6.32 7.91 -7.49
N ALA A 95 5.53 8.85 -6.95
CA ALA A 95 5.22 8.91 -5.52
C ALA A 95 4.47 7.66 -5.05
N THR A 96 3.52 7.17 -5.85
CA THR A 96 2.74 5.96 -5.54
C THR A 96 3.62 4.71 -5.57
N GLU A 97 4.45 4.57 -6.60
CA GLU A 97 5.38 3.43 -6.73
C GLU A 97 6.42 3.40 -5.62
N ALA A 98 6.93 4.56 -5.19
CA ALA A 98 7.97 4.66 -4.18
C ALA A 98 7.58 4.05 -2.82
N VAL A 99 6.28 3.99 -2.52
CA VAL A 99 5.77 3.37 -1.28
C VAL A 99 5.91 1.84 -1.27
N THR A 100 6.10 1.22 -2.43
CA THR A 100 6.28 -0.24 -2.55
C THR A 100 7.74 -0.70 -2.62
N ARG A 101 8.69 0.23 -2.57
CA ARG A 101 10.14 -0.05 -2.61
C ARG A 101 10.72 -0.08 -1.20
#